data_AF-A0A6P0XYY4-F1
#
_entry.id   AF-A0A6P0XYY4-F1
#
_cell.length_a   1.000
_cell.length_b   1.000
_cell.length_c   1.000
_cell.angle_alpha   90.00
_cell.angle_beta   90.00
_cell.angle_gamma   90.00
#
_symmetry.space_group_name_H-M   'P 1'
#
loop_
_entity.id
_entity.type
_entity.pdbx_description
1 polymer ?
#
loop_
_entity_poly.entity_id
_entity_poly.type
_entity_poly.pdbx_seq_one_letter_code
_entity_poly.pdbx_strand_id
1 'polypeptide(L)'
;QPEKKSLELFSIDISGRLEIYSNKYSCQPPFNNNGKWLELRAKLSSIGLALPGNSEEFRAPSLRLSTLQDDVALQQVIETFHWIIEEVNQS
;
A
#
# COMPACT_ATOMS: atom_id res chain seq x y z
N GLN A 1 17.67 -13.12 -18.09
CA GLN A 1 17.13 -12.94 -16.72
C GLN A 1 15.89 -12.08 -16.85
N PRO A 2 14.72 -12.43 -16.28
CA PRO A 2 13.63 -11.48 -16.23
C PRO A 2 14.06 -10.33 -15.30
N GLU A 3 14.00 -9.10 -15.79
CA GLU A 3 14.22 -7.92 -14.96
C GLU A 3 13.22 -7.95 -13.81
N LYS A 4 13.70 -7.94 -12.56
CA LYS A 4 12.86 -7.63 -11.40
C LYS A 4 12.37 -6.19 -11.60
N LYS A 5 11.15 -6.03 -12.13
CA LYS A 5 10.49 -4.72 -12.16
C LYS A 5 10.38 -4.24 -10.71
N SER A 6 10.97 -3.09 -10.43
CA SER A 6 10.83 -2.43 -9.13
C SER A 6 9.34 -2.14 -8.90
N LEU A 7 8.80 -2.68 -7.81
CA LEU A 7 7.44 -2.38 -7.38
C LEU A 7 7.47 -1.08 -6.57
N GLU A 8 6.86 -0.05 -7.13
CA GLU A 8 6.61 1.20 -6.40
C GLU A 8 5.46 0.98 -5.44
N LEU A 9 5.76 0.88 -4.15
CA LEU A 9 4.77 0.67 -3.09
C LEU A 9 4.04 1.98 -2.74
N PHE A 10 4.78 3.06 -2.60
CA PHE A 10 4.24 4.37 -2.25
C PHE A 10 5.15 5.47 -2.77
N SER A 11 4.61 6.69 -2.81
CA SER A 11 5.38 7.92 -3.01
C SER A 11 5.13 8.88 -1.86
N ILE A 12 6.11 9.73 -1.55
CA ILE A 12 5.97 10.83 -0.59
C ILE A 12 6.44 12.11 -1.27
N ASP A 13 5.59 13.12 -1.30
CA ASP A 13 5.94 14.44 -1.82
C ASP A 13 6.51 15.38 -0.74
N ILE A 14 7.00 16.54 -1.16
CA ILE A 14 7.56 17.58 -0.26
C ILE A 14 6.55 18.14 0.75
N SER A 15 5.25 17.94 0.52
CA SER A 15 4.18 18.33 1.43
C SER A 15 3.87 17.26 2.48
N GLY A 16 4.61 16.14 2.46
CA GLY A 16 4.38 14.98 3.32
C GLY A 16 3.11 14.23 2.94
N ARG A 17 2.64 14.32 1.69
CA ARG A 17 1.55 13.47 1.20
C ARG A 17 2.14 12.12 0.83
N LEU A 18 1.74 11.09 1.56
CA LEU A 18 1.95 9.70 1.20
C LEU A 18 0.83 9.26 0.26
N GLU A 19 1.17 8.76 -0.91
CA GLU A 19 0.22 8.28 -1.92
C GLU A 19 0.55 6.87 -2.37
N ILE A 20 -0.50 6.08 -2.63
CA ILE A 20 -0.41 4.74 -3.20
C ILE A 20 -1.30 4.64 -4.43
N TYR A 21 -1.05 3.65 -5.29
CA TYR A 21 -1.78 3.45 -6.53
C TYR A 21 -2.28 2.01 -6.64
N SER A 22 -3.60 1.78 -6.72
CA SER A 22 -4.19 0.44 -6.70
C SER A 22 -3.61 -0.49 -7.78
N ASN A 23 -3.38 0.02 -8.98
CA ASN A 23 -2.82 -0.72 -10.12
C ASN A 23 -1.36 -1.15 -9.94
N LYS A 24 -0.58 -0.47 -9.09
CA LYS A 24 0.79 -0.90 -8.78
C LYS A 24 0.78 -2.21 -7.98
N TYR A 25 -0.21 -2.36 -7.10
CA TYR A 25 -0.40 -3.56 -6.29
C TYR A 25 -1.13 -4.67 -7.05
N SER A 26 -2.26 -4.36 -7.70
CA SER A 26 -3.12 -5.40 -8.29
C SER A 26 -2.47 -6.16 -9.46
N CYS A 27 -1.48 -5.58 -10.12
CA CYS A 27 -0.76 -6.24 -11.21
C CYS A 27 0.45 -7.08 -10.75
N GLN A 28 0.75 -7.15 -9.45
CA GLN A 28 1.96 -7.82 -8.94
C GLN A 28 1.65 -8.89 -7.89
N PRO A 29 2.38 -10.02 -7.88
CA PRO A 29 2.31 -10.98 -6.77
C PRO A 29 2.73 -10.33 -5.43
N PRO A 30 2.11 -10.70 -4.30
CA PRO A 30 1.00 -11.67 -4.18
C PRO A 30 -0.38 -11.02 -4.39
N PHE A 31 -0.44 -9.70 -4.56
CA PHE A 31 -1.67 -8.91 -4.52
C PHE A 31 -2.53 -8.98 -5.80
N ASN A 32 -2.01 -9.61 -6.86
CA ASN A 32 -2.80 -10.04 -8.01
C ASN A 32 -3.74 -11.23 -7.71
N ASN A 33 -3.64 -11.83 -6.52
CA ASN A 33 -4.60 -12.80 -6.00
C ASN A 33 -5.70 -12.10 -5.17
N ASN A 34 -6.96 -12.48 -5.40
CA ASN A 34 -8.11 -11.86 -4.72
C ASN A 34 -8.07 -11.97 -3.18
N GLY A 35 -7.58 -13.07 -2.61
CA GLY A 35 -7.46 -13.23 -1.16
C GLY A 35 -6.47 -12.24 -0.55
N LYS A 36 -5.28 -12.14 -1.15
CA LYS A 36 -4.23 -11.21 -0.74
C LYS A 36 -4.59 -9.76 -1.03
N TRP A 37 -5.36 -9.50 -2.08
CA TRP A 37 -5.95 -8.18 -2.35
C TRP A 37 -6.86 -7.70 -1.22
N LEU A 38 -7.75 -8.58 -0.73
CA LEU A 38 -8.65 -8.24 0.38
C LEU A 38 -7.88 -7.98 1.68
N GLU A 39 -6.83 -8.75 1.95
CA GLU A 39 -5.96 -8.56 3.12
C GLU A 39 -5.20 -7.22 3.04
N LEU A 40 -4.57 -6.94 1.89
CA LEU A 40 -3.91 -5.66 1.62
C LEU A 40 -4.86 -4.48 1.80
N ARG A 41 -6.07 -4.57 1.25
CA ARG A 41 -7.11 -3.54 1.39
C ARG A 41 -7.48 -3.31 2.85
N ALA A 42 -7.62 -4.37 3.65
CA ALA A 42 -7.93 -4.24 5.08
C ALA A 42 -6.79 -3.55 5.84
N LYS A 43 -5.53 -3.96 5.60
CA LYS A 43 -4.33 -3.36 6.19
C LYS A 43 -4.23 -1.87 5.87
N LEU A 44 -4.27 -1.51 4.59
CA LEU A 44 -4.20 -0.10 4.16
C LEU A 44 -5.39 0.73 4.66
N SER A 45 -6.60 0.17 4.71
CA SER A 45 -7.76 0.88 5.24
C SER A 45 -7.62 1.22 6.73
N SER A 46 -6.93 0.38 7.50
CA SER A 46 -6.68 0.65 8.94
C SER A 46 -5.80 1.88 9.18
N ILE A 47 -5.01 2.29 8.18
CA ILE A 47 -4.18 3.51 8.22
C ILE A 47 -4.74 4.64 7.34
N GLY A 48 -6.01 4.56 6.94
CA GLY A 48 -6.69 5.62 6.18
C GLY A 48 -6.47 5.59 4.67
N LEU A 49 -5.89 4.52 4.10
CA LEU A 49 -5.66 4.35 2.67
C LEU A 49 -6.63 3.31 2.08
N ALA A 50 -7.78 3.77 1.60
CA ALA A 50 -8.84 2.87 1.15
C ALA A 50 -8.69 2.44 -0.32
N LEU A 51 -8.23 1.19 -0.56
CA LEU A 51 -8.24 0.56 -1.89
C LEU A 51 -9.67 0.15 -2.35
N PRO A 52 -9.91 0.03 -3.67
CA PRO A 52 -11.21 -0.40 -4.20
C PRO A 52 -11.49 -1.87 -3.89
N GLY A 53 -12.78 -2.23 -3.84
CA GLY A 53 -13.19 -3.62 -3.62
C GLY A 53 -12.78 -4.53 -4.76
N ASN A 54 -12.91 -4.04 -6.00
CA ASN A 54 -12.47 -4.70 -7.21
C ASN A 54 -11.03 -4.27 -7.55
N SER A 55 -10.12 -5.24 -7.76
CA SER A 55 -8.69 -4.99 -8.07
C SER A 55 -8.45 -4.37 -9.46
N GLU A 56 -9.43 -4.47 -10.35
CA GLU A 56 -9.39 -3.87 -11.69
C GLU A 56 -9.74 -2.37 -11.68
N GLU A 57 -10.30 -1.87 -10.58
CA GLU A 57 -10.62 -0.46 -10.44
C GLU A 57 -9.38 0.35 -10.04
N PHE A 58 -9.23 1.52 -10.67
CA PHE A 58 -8.19 2.45 -10.30
C PHE A 58 -8.59 3.31 -9.10
N ARG A 59 -7.68 3.45 -8.13
CA ARG A 59 -7.75 4.44 -7.06
C ARG A 59 -6.35 4.81 -6.60
N ALA A 60 -6.15 6.10 -6.32
CA ALA A 60 -4.92 6.62 -5.74
C ALA A 60 -5.21 7.32 -4.39
N PRO A 61 -5.47 6.57 -3.31
CA PRO A 61 -5.70 7.18 -2.01
C PRO A 61 -4.39 7.77 -1.46
N SER A 62 -4.53 8.82 -0.65
CA SER A 62 -3.40 9.50 -0.05
C SER A 62 -3.66 9.87 1.40
N LEU A 63 -2.61 9.87 2.20
CA LEU A 63 -2.59 10.28 3.60
C LEU A 63 -1.60 11.43 3.75
N ARG A 64 -1.99 12.53 4.41
CA ARG A 64 -1.05 13.59 4.76
C ARG A 64 -0.41 13.26 6.10
N LEU A 65 0.90 13.05 6.14
CA LEU A 65 1.60 12.59 7.34
C LEU A 65 1.43 13.54 8.54
N SER A 66 1.27 14.84 8.28
CA SER A 66 1.00 15.83 9.32
C SER A 66 -0.38 15.69 10.00
N THR A 67 -1.27 14.81 9.51
CA THR A 67 -2.57 14.55 10.15
C THR A 67 -2.52 13.38 11.13
N LEU A 68 -1.38 12.69 11.24
CA LEU A 68 -1.16 11.66 12.26
C LEU A 68 -1.09 12.35 13.63
N GLN A 69 -1.85 11.83 14.60
CA GLN A 69 -2.05 12.51 15.89
C GLN A 69 -0.92 12.23 16.89
N ASP A 70 -0.30 11.06 16.79
CA ASP A 70 0.74 10.59 17.71
C ASP A 70 1.69 9.60 17.02
N ASP A 71 2.73 9.21 17.76
CA ASP A 71 3.73 8.24 17.30
C ASP A 71 3.14 6.84 17.07
N VAL A 72 2.03 6.50 17.74
CA VAL A 72 1.36 5.20 17.57
C VAL A 72 0.75 5.11 16.18
N ALA A 73 0.08 6.17 15.71
CA ALA A 73 -0.46 6.22 14.35
C ALA A 73 0.65 6.16 13.28
N LEU A 74 1.79 6.81 13.52
CA LEU A 74 2.95 6.71 12.63
C LEU A 74 3.52 5.29 12.61
N GLN A 75 3.64 4.65 13.77
CA GLN A 75 4.12 3.28 13.89
C GLN A 75 3.23 2.31 13.11
N GLN A 76 1.91 2.47 13.16
CA GLN A 76 0.97 1.64 12.38
C GLN A 76 1.16 1.77 10.87
N VAL A 77 1.46 2.98 10.38
CA VAL A 77 1.80 3.20 8.96
C VAL A 77 3.07 2.42 8.60
N ILE A 78 4.12 2.55 9.41
CA ILE A 78 5.40 1.86 9.18
C ILE A 78 5.21 0.34 9.19
N GLU A 79 4.52 -0.20 10.18
CA GLU A 79 4.25 -1.64 10.30
C GLU A 79 3.42 -2.18 9.14
N THR A 80 2.46 -1.41 8.65
CA THR A 80 1.67 -1.77 7.46
C THR A 80 2.57 -1.92 6.24
N PHE A 81 3.49 -0.98 5.99
CA PHE A 81 4.41 -1.07 4.86
C PHE A 81 5.50 -2.14 5.05
N HIS A 82 5.96 -2.39 6.27
CA HIS A 82 6.84 -3.53 6.56
C HIS A 82 6.17 -4.85 6.18
N TRP A 83 4.92 -5.07 6.60
CA TRP A 83 4.17 -6.26 6.21
C TRP A 83 4.02 -6.39 4.69
N ILE A 84 3.71 -5.29 3.99
CA ILE A 84 3.63 -5.30 2.51
C ILE A 84 4.96 -5.74 1.88
N ILE A 85 6.09 -5.22 2.38
CA ILE A 85 7.43 -5.58 1.89
C ILE A 85 7.73 -7.05 2.16
N GLU A 86 7.37 -7.58 3.33
CA GLU A 86 7.53 -8.99 3.67
C GLU A 86 6.73 -9.89 2.73
N GLU A 87 5.47 -9.56 2.46
CA GLU A 87 4.61 -10.30 1.52
C GLU A 87 5.19 -10.32 0.10
N VAL A 88 5.66 -9.18 -0.40
CA VAL A 88 6.27 -9.07 -1.73
C VAL A 88 7.59 -9.86 -1.82
N ASN A 89 8.39 -9.87 -0.76
CA ASN A 89 9.66 -10.60 -0.73
C ASN A 89 9.51 -12.11 -0.55
N GLN A 90 8.37 -12.58 -0.02
CA GLN A 90 8.05 -14.00 0.13
C GLN A 90 7.34 -14.60 -1.10
N SER A 91 7.00 -13.76 -2.09
CA SER A 91 6.27 -14.14 -3.31
C SER A 91 7.16 -14.58 -4.47
#